data_AF-A0A1W1VJT1-F1
#
_entry.id   AF-A0A1W1VJT1-F1
#
_cell.length_a   1.000
_cell.length_b   1.000
_cell.length_c   1.000
_cell.angle_alpha   90.00
_cell.angle_beta   90.00
_cell.angle_gamma   90.00
#
_symmetry.space_group_name_H-M   'P 1'
#
loop_
_entity.id
_entity.type
_entity.pdbx_description
1 polymer ?
#
loop_
_entity_poly.entity_id
_entity_poly.type
_entity_poly.pdbx_seq_one_letter_code
_entity_poly.pdbx_strand_id
1 'polypeptide(L)'
;MAGNDAAIKRLVEKDRNEKFRPNLFVDANGLNLEGKKFHIITRFDTSNAGGPIQPHQYFDIHLDDKLTINNPAELKPLIYQGRVIATPEYIKKENKIRYKIQEKIQENIQLPLDIPVDYNQANINLDPDGTFTITNKVSGLGVEAPKDLVPQKIDKI
;
A
#
# COMPACT_ATOMS: atom_id res chain seq x y z
N MET A 1 21.29 56.28 -27.03
CA MET A 1 22.04 55.00 -26.94
C MET A 1 21.36 54.13 -25.89
N ALA A 2 20.29 53.42 -26.27
CA ALA A 2 19.53 52.54 -25.39
C ALA A 2 19.92 51.08 -25.74
N GLY A 3 21.06 50.64 -25.23
CA GLY A 3 21.68 49.36 -25.59
C GLY A 3 21.64 48.30 -24.50
N ASN A 4 21.22 48.64 -23.26
CA ASN A 4 21.36 47.73 -22.12
C ASN A 4 20.05 47.12 -21.61
N ASP A 5 18.88 47.72 -21.87
CA ASP A 5 17.60 47.17 -21.40
C ASP A 5 17.24 45.84 -22.08
N ALA A 6 17.53 45.69 -23.37
CA ALA A 6 17.19 44.48 -24.13
C ALA A 6 18.06 43.27 -23.72
N ALA A 7 19.33 43.50 -23.34
CA ALA A 7 20.24 42.44 -22.91
C ALA A 7 19.90 41.94 -21.49
N ILE A 8 19.53 42.85 -20.58
CA ILE A 8 19.12 42.50 -19.22
C ILE A 8 17.77 41.77 -19.23
N LYS A 9 16.82 42.19 -20.08
CA LYS A 9 15.52 41.52 -20.21
C LYS A 9 15.64 40.08 -20.71
N ARG A 10 16.54 39.83 -21.68
CA ARG A 10 16.85 38.48 -22.16
C ARG A 10 17.54 37.60 -21.13
N LEU A 11 18.37 38.17 -20.25
CA LEU A 11 19.01 37.41 -19.17
C LEU A 11 18.00 36.99 -18.10
N VAL A 12 17.05 37.87 -17.75
CA VAL A 12 15.96 37.60 -16.80
C VAL A 12 14.95 36.58 -17.36
N GLU A 13 14.63 36.62 -18.65
CA GLU A 13 13.77 35.62 -19.30
C GLU A 13 14.46 34.25 -19.44
N LYS A 14 15.78 34.22 -19.69
CA LYS A 14 16.55 32.99 -19.82
C LYS A 14 16.67 32.23 -18.48
N ASP A 15 16.89 32.92 -17.37
CA ASP A 15 16.91 32.32 -16.02
C ASP A 15 15.52 31.80 -15.58
N ARG A 16 14.43 32.46 -16.01
CA ARG A 16 13.06 31.97 -15.73
C ARG A 16 12.72 30.68 -16.47
N ASN A 17 13.24 30.47 -17.68
CA ASN A 17 12.99 29.25 -18.44
C ASN A 17 13.93 28.11 -18.01
N GLU A 18 15.19 28.39 -17.64
CA GLU A 18 16.14 27.37 -17.15
C GLU A 18 15.89 26.92 -15.71
N LYS A 19 15.19 27.72 -14.88
CA LYS A 19 14.74 27.30 -13.53
C LYS A 19 13.35 26.69 -13.46
N PHE A 20 12.62 26.63 -14.56
CA PHE A 20 11.50 25.70 -14.65
C PHE A 20 12.07 24.29 -14.83
N ARG A 21 12.49 23.69 -13.72
CA ARG A 21 12.71 22.24 -13.63
C ARG A 21 11.33 21.60 -13.76
N PRO A 22 10.94 20.99 -14.89
CA PRO A 22 9.64 20.33 -15.03
C PRO A 22 9.58 19.01 -14.24
N ASN A 23 10.63 18.71 -13.46
CA ASN A 23 10.84 17.47 -12.74
C ASN A 23 10.54 17.58 -11.24
N LEU A 24 9.83 18.61 -10.77
CA LEU A 24 8.97 18.31 -9.63
C LEU A 24 7.82 17.48 -10.19
N PHE A 25 7.99 16.16 -10.14
CA PHE A 25 6.87 15.22 -10.10
C PHE A 25 6.09 15.51 -8.82
N VAL A 26 5.41 16.65 -8.80
CA VAL A 26 4.25 16.86 -7.97
C VAL A 26 3.25 15.92 -8.60
N ASP A 27 3.06 14.74 -7.99
CA ASP A 27 1.85 13.95 -8.16
C ASP A 27 0.67 14.90 -8.37
N ALA A 28 -0.31 14.58 -9.22
CA ALA A 28 -1.46 15.48 -9.47
C ALA A 28 -2.17 15.94 -8.17
N ASN A 29 -1.95 15.21 -7.07
CA ASN A 29 -2.45 15.45 -5.72
C ASN A 29 -1.46 16.18 -4.78
N GLY A 30 -0.19 16.35 -5.15
CA GLY A 30 0.85 17.00 -4.36
C GLY A 30 1.35 16.22 -3.14
N LEU A 31 1.06 14.92 -3.07
CA LEU A 31 1.34 14.05 -1.92
C LEU A 31 2.79 13.53 -1.85
N ASN A 32 3.59 13.68 -2.91
CA ASN A 32 4.96 13.14 -3.04
C ASN A 32 5.05 11.68 -2.51
N LEU A 33 4.32 10.78 -3.17
CA LEU A 33 4.22 9.35 -2.79
C LEU A 33 5.21 8.47 -3.56
N GLU A 34 5.95 9.05 -4.51
CA GLU A 34 6.94 8.34 -5.31
C GLU A 34 8.00 7.67 -4.42
N GLY A 35 8.16 6.36 -4.57
CA GLY A 35 9.08 5.55 -3.77
C GLY A 35 8.63 5.28 -2.33
N LYS A 36 7.49 5.81 -1.87
CA LYS A 36 6.90 5.51 -0.56
C LYS A 36 5.96 4.33 -0.67
N LYS A 37 5.92 3.51 0.38
CA LYS A 37 4.99 2.39 0.53
C LYS A 37 4.08 2.63 1.72
N PHE A 38 2.83 2.21 1.59
CA PHE A 38 1.91 2.13 2.70
C PHE A 38 2.16 0.80 3.43
N HIS A 39 2.29 0.85 4.76
CA HIS A 39 2.52 -0.34 5.57
C HIS A 39 1.21 -0.77 6.23
N ILE A 40 0.64 -1.89 5.77
CA ILE A 40 -0.52 -2.50 6.43
C ILE A 40 -0.02 -3.20 7.69
N ILE A 41 -0.17 -2.55 8.83
CA ILE A 41 0.15 -3.10 10.14
C ILE A 41 -1.08 -3.80 10.71
N THR A 42 -1.02 -5.13 10.84
CA THR A 42 -2.10 -5.95 11.41
C THR A 42 -1.53 -7.15 12.15
N ARG A 43 -2.38 -8.06 12.62
CA ARG A 43 -1.96 -9.29 13.31
C ARG A 43 -2.74 -10.49 12.79
N PHE A 44 -2.01 -11.57 12.52
CA PHE A 44 -2.59 -12.87 12.22
C PHE A 44 -2.79 -13.64 13.51
N ASP A 45 -4.05 -13.80 13.91
CA ASP A 45 -4.45 -14.55 15.11
C ASP A 45 -5.19 -15.82 14.69
N THR A 46 -4.75 -16.98 15.17
CA THR A 46 -5.45 -18.25 14.97
C THR A 46 -6.11 -18.76 16.24
N SER A 47 -7.26 -19.43 16.08
CA SER A 47 -7.92 -20.17 17.14
C SER A 47 -8.16 -21.61 16.71
N ASN A 48 -7.61 -22.56 17.46
CA ASN A 48 -7.81 -24.00 17.27
C ASN A 48 -9.03 -24.54 18.03
N ALA A 49 -9.84 -23.66 18.65
CA ALA A 49 -11.01 -24.06 19.44
C ALA A 49 -12.06 -24.84 18.63
N GLY A 50 -12.18 -24.52 17.33
CA GLY A 50 -13.01 -25.25 16.37
C GLY A 50 -12.31 -26.44 15.70
N GLY A 51 -11.11 -26.80 16.16
CA GLY A 51 -10.22 -27.76 15.51
C GLY A 51 -9.05 -27.10 14.79
N PRO A 52 -8.08 -27.90 14.32
CA PRO A 52 -6.89 -27.38 13.64
C PRO A 52 -7.24 -26.74 12.30
N ILE A 53 -6.56 -25.63 11.99
CA ILE A 53 -6.64 -24.98 10.68
C ILE A 53 -5.92 -25.88 9.68
N GLN A 54 -6.62 -26.23 8.60
CA GLN A 54 -6.14 -27.19 7.62
C GLN A 54 -5.27 -26.51 6.56
N PRO A 55 -4.33 -27.25 5.94
CA PRO A 55 -3.71 -26.81 4.70
C PRO A 55 -4.80 -26.53 3.66
N HIS A 56 -4.51 -25.66 2.69
CA HIS A 56 -5.42 -25.20 1.63
C HIS A 56 -6.48 -24.16 2.05
N GLN A 57 -6.69 -23.95 3.36
CA GLN A 57 -7.47 -22.81 3.81
C GLN A 57 -6.73 -21.50 3.48
N TYR A 58 -7.46 -20.40 3.43
CA TYR A 58 -6.87 -19.11 3.13
C TYR A 58 -7.59 -17.97 3.85
N PHE A 59 -6.89 -16.86 3.97
CA PHE A 59 -7.48 -15.57 4.29
C PHE A 59 -7.04 -14.54 3.24
N ASP A 60 -7.91 -13.57 3.02
CA ASP A 60 -7.73 -12.51 2.04
C ASP A 60 -7.59 -11.17 2.77
N ILE A 61 -6.63 -10.36 2.36
CA ILE A 61 -6.52 -8.94 2.70
C ILE A 61 -6.94 -8.16 1.46
N HIS A 62 -8.11 -7.53 1.52
CA HIS A 62 -8.62 -6.65 0.47
C HIS A 62 -7.96 -5.29 0.63
N LEU A 63 -7.28 -4.85 -0.42
CA LEU A 63 -6.61 -3.57 -0.45
C LEU A 63 -7.63 -2.49 -0.80
N ASP A 64 -7.51 -1.31 -0.19
CA ASP A 64 -8.20 -0.10 -0.66
C ASP A 64 -7.83 0.17 -2.12
N ASP A 65 -8.75 0.71 -2.93
CA ASP A 65 -8.50 1.00 -4.35
C ASP A 65 -7.34 1.98 -4.59
N LYS A 66 -6.98 2.74 -3.56
CA LYS A 66 -5.81 3.65 -3.50
C LYS A 66 -4.49 2.92 -3.32
N LEU A 67 -4.50 1.60 -3.14
CA LEU A 67 -3.32 0.76 -2.93
C LEU A 67 -3.23 -0.31 -4.03
N THR A 68 -2.01 -0.76 -4.30
CA THR A 68 -1.71 -1.80 -5.29
C THR A 68 -0.44 -2.55 -4.90
N ILE A 69 -0.18 -3.66 -5.58
CA ILE A 69 1.09 -4.39 -5.51
C ILE A 69 1.73 -4.35 -6.89
N ASN A 70 2.80 -3.57 -7.02
CA ASN A 70 3.56 -3.48 -8.28
C ASN A 70 4.49 -4.68 -8.45
N ASN A 71 5.05 -5.18 -7.35
CA ASN A 71 5.94 -6.34 -7.37
C ASN A 71 5.47 -7.44 -6.39
N PRO A 72 4.62 -8.39 -6.85
CA PRO A 72 4.10 -9.47 -6.02
C PRO A 72 5.17 -10.37 -5.40
N ALA A 73 6.38 -10.42 -5.99
CA ALA A 73 7.49 -11.20 -5.46
C ALA A 73 8.08 -10.65 -4.16
N GLU A 74 7.79 -9.39 -3.80
CA GLU A 74 8.21 -8.80 -2.52
C GLU A 74 7.31 -9.21 -1.35
N LEU A 75 6.15 -9.82 -1.63
CA LEU A 75 5.24 -10.28 -0.59
C LEU A 75 5.88 -11.44 0.17
N LYS A 76 5.97 -11.28 1.50
CA LYS A 76 6.65 -12.23 2.36
C LYS A 76 5.71 -13.35 2.82
N PRO A 77 6.18 -14.61 2.83
CA PRO A 77 5.45 -15.69 3.48
C PRO A 77 5.34 -15.43 4.98
N LEU A 78 4.30 -16.01 5.60
CA LEU A 78 4.19 -16.06 7.05
C LEU A 78 5.05 -17.20 7.57
N ILE A 79 5.99 -16.85 8.44
CA ILE A 79 6.91 -17.80 9.04
C ILE A 79 6.63 -17.85 10.55
N TYR A 80 6.44 -19.05 11.06
CA TYR A 80 6.27 -19.29 12.48
C TYR A 80 7.14 -20.47 12.90
N GLN A 81 7.98 -20.26 13.93
CA GLN A 81 8.97 -21.25 14.39
C GLN A 81 9.86 -21.83 13.26
N GLY A 82 10.24 -21.00 12.30
CA GLY A 82 11.07 -21.41 11.15
C GLY A 82 10.35 -22.17 10.05
N ARG A 83 9.03 -22.35 10.15
CA ARG A 83 8.19 -23.01 9.13
C ARG A 83 7.34 -22.00 8.37
N VAL A 84 7.16 -22.20 7.08
CA VAL A 84 6.26 -21.40 6.25
C VAL A 84 4.83 -21.87 6.49
N ILE A 85 4.07 -21.11 7.26
CA ILE A 85 2.67 -21.45 7.58
C ILE A 85 1.69 -20.94 6.53
N ALA A 86 2.02 -19.84 5.84
CA ALA A 86 1.19 -19.32 4.76
C ALA A 86 2.01 -18.61 3.68
N THR A 87 1.57 -18.70 2.42
CA THR A 87 2.21 -18.01 1.29
C THR A 87 1.27 -16.98 0.67
N PRO A 88 1.73 -15.75 0.41
CA PRO A 88 0.93 -14.72 -0.24
C PRO A 88 0.80 -14.94 -1.75
N GLU A 89 -0.31 -14.49 -2.31
CA GLU A 89 -0.58 -14.39 -3.73
C GLU A 89 -1.39 -13.11 -3.97
N TYR A 90 -0.91 -12.23 -4.86
CA TYR A 90 -1.67 -11.03 -5.23
C TYR A 90 -2.65 -11.34 -6.35
N ILE A 91 -3.94 -11.12 -6.09
CA ILE A 91 -5.02 -11.31 -7.05
C ILE A 91 -5.43 -9.93 -7.59
N LYS A 92 -4.73 -9.50 -8.65
CA LYS A 92 -4.87 -8.16 -9.23
C LYS A 92 -6.30 -7.78 -9.63
N LYS A 93 -7.10 -8.74 -10.13
CA LYS A 93 -8.48 -8.48 -10.57
C LYS A 93 -9.41 -8.05 -9.43
N GLU A 94 -9.11 -8.50 -8.21
CA GLU A 94 -9.92 -8.25 -7.01
C GLU A 94 -9.21 -7.29 -6.03
N ASN A 95 -8.04 -6.77 -6.42
CA ASN A 95 -7.14 -5.96 -5.60
C ASN A 95 -6.95 -6.52 -4.17
N LYS A 96 -6.63 -7.81 -4.05
CA LYS A 96 -6.46 -8.47 -2.74
C LYS A 96 -5.22 -9.35 -2.69
N ILE A 97 -4.70 -9.54 -1.48
CA ILE A 97 -3.62 -10.47 -1.18
C ILE A 97 -4.22 -11.70 -0.49
N ARG A 98 -4.11 -12.86 -1.13
CA ARG A 98 -4.53 -14.14 -0.57
C ARG A 98 -3.36 -14.85 0.09
N TYR A 99 -3.47 -15.13 1.38
CA TYR A 99 -2.53 -15.98 2.10
C TYR A 99 -3.08 -17.40 2.18
N LYS A 100 -2.44 -18.33 1.47
CA LYS A 100 -2.80 -19.76 1.47
C LYS A 100 -2.03 -20.47 2.57
N ILE A 101 -2.75 -21.17 3.45
CA ILE A 101 -2.16 -21.99 4.51
C ILE A 101 -1.49 -23.21 3.89
N GLN A 102 -0.20 -23.38 4.16
CA GLN A 102 0.65 -24.44 3.60
C GLN A 102 0.65 -25.69 4.47
N GLU A 103 0.65 -25.51 5.80
CA GLU A 103 0.73 -26.59 6.76
C GLU A 103 -0.42 -26.52 7.76
N LYS A 104 -0.75 -27.67 8.34
CA LYS A 104 -1.76 -27.74 9.40
C LYS A 104 -1.30 -26.95 10.62
N ILE A 105 -2.10 -25.98 11.04
CA ILE A 105 -1.83 -25.18 12.26
C ILE A 105 -2.68 -25.76 13.39
N GLN A 106 -2.01 -26.38 14.37
CA GLN A 106 -2.68 -27.01 15.51
C GLN A 106 -2.73 -26.13 16.76
N GLU A 107 -1.97 -25.04 16.78
CA GLU A 107 -1.81 -24.15 17.92
C GLU A 107 -2.36 -22.75 17.63
N ASN A 108 -2.62 -22.00 18.69
CA ASN A 108 -2.99 -20.61 18.59
C ASN A 108 -1.72 -19.78 18.35
N ILE A 109 -1.65 -19.15 17.19
CA ILE A 109 -0.54 -18.33 16.73
C ILE A 109 -1.00 -16.88 16.78
N GLN A 110 -0.12 -16.01 17.24
CA GLN A 110 -0.25 -14.56 17.09
C GLN A 110 1.00 -14.06 16.40
N LEU A 111 0.86 -13.58 15.17
CA LEU A 111 1.99 -13.10 14.37
C LEU A 111 1.71 -11.66 13.90
N PRO A 112 2.55 -10.67 14.26
CA PRO A 112 2.43 -9.35 13.68
C PRO A 112 2.69 -9.41 12.17
N LEU A 113 1.86 -8.72 11.40
CA LEU A 113 2.00 -8.57 9.97
C LEU A 113 2.34 -7.13 9.64
N ASP A 114 3.42 -6.95 8.88
CA ASP A 114 3.78 -5.70 8.23
C ASP A 114 3.89 -5.98 6.73
N ILE A 115 2.95 -5.44 5.98
CA ILE A 115 2.84 -5.69 4.55
C ILE A 115 3.04 -4.35 3.84
N PRO A 116 4.24 -4.11 3.25
CA PRO A 116 4.48 -2.92 2.46
C PRO A 116 3.78 -3.05 1.11
N VAL A 117 2.92 -2.10 0.79
CA VAL A 117 2.15 -2.03 -0.46
C VAL A 117 2.35 -0.68 -1.14
N ASP A 118 2.16 -0.64 -2.45
CA ASP A 118 2.42 0.56 -3.24
C ASP A 118 1.15 1.44 -3.31
N TYR A 119 1.33 2.75 -3.47
CA TYR A 119 0.22 3.66 -3.71
C TYR A 119 -0.24 3.57 -5.18
N ASN A 120 -1.55 3.44 -5.37
CA ASN A 120 -2.17 3.60 -6.68
C ASN A 120 -2.59 5.05 -6.88
N GLN A 121 -1.63 5.90 -7.26
CA GLN A 121 -1.80 7.35 -7.40
C GLN A 121 -2.98 7.75 -8.31
N ALA A 122 -3.31 6.93 -9.31
CA ALA A 122 -4.44 7.17 -10.22
C ALA A 122 -5.81 7.12 -9.53
N ASN A 123 -5.92 6.42 -8.40
CA ASN A 123 -7.15 6.24 -7.65
C ASN A 123 -7.20 7.09 -6.36
N ILE A 124 -6.17 7.89 -6.10
CA ILE A 124 -6.14 8.77 -4.93
C ILE A 124 -6.83 10.08 -5.29
N ASN A 125 -7.95 10.33 -4.61
CA ASN A 125 -8.61 11.63 -4.60
C ASN A 125 -8.43 12.25 -3.21
N LEU A 126 -8.02 13.51 -3.18
CA LEU A 126 -7.90 14.26 -1.93
C LEU A 126 -9.24 14.81 -1.48
N ASP A 127 -9.47 14.68 -0.19
CA ASP A 127 -10.49 15.42 0.55
C ASP A 127 -10.18 16.93 0.55
N PRO A 128 -11.17 17.81 0.81
CA PRO A 128 -10.98 19.26 0.81
C PRO A 128 -9.89 19.76 1.78
N ASP A 129 -9.59 18.98 2.82
CA ASP A 129 -8.52 19.25 3.79
C ASP A 129 -7.13 18.77 3.32
N GLY A 130 -7.04 18.25 2.09
CA GLY A 130 -5.79 17.78 1.48
C GLY A 130 -5.36 16.39 1.93
N THR A 131 -6.28 15.60 2.49
CA THR A 131 -6.00 14.26 3.04
C THR A 131 -6.73 13.19 2.25
N PHE A 132 -6.47 11.92 2.54
CA PHE A 132 -7.29 10.82 2.05
C PHE A 132 -7.30 9.68 3.07
N THR A 133 -8.33 8.85 3.04
CA THR A 133 -8.46 7.70 3.93
C THR A 133 -8.25 6.39 3.19
N ILE A 134 -7.47 5.50 3.77
CA ILE A 134 -7.29 4.12 3.35
C ILE A 134 -8.06 3.22 4.31
N THR A 135 -8.95 2.38 3.77
CA THR A 135 -9.68 1.37 4.53
C THR A 135 -9.52 -0.01 3.89
N ASN A 136 -8.54 -0.76 4.37
CA ASN A 136 -8.33 -2.15 3.98
C ASN A 136 -9.34 -3.08 4.67
N LYS A 137 -9.56 -4.28 4.15
CA LYS A 137 -10.45 -5.28 4.77
C LYS A 137 -9.80 -6.65 4.87
N VAL A 138 -10.32 -7.48 5.76
CA VAL A 138 -9.89 -8.88 5.92
C VAL A 138 -11.08 -9.83 5.86
N SER A 139 -10.90 -10.98 5.21
CA SER A 139 -11.91 -12.05 5.15
C SER A 139 -11.27 -13.44 5.09
N GLY A 140 -12.07 -14.49 5.25
CA GLY A 140 -11.58 -15.88 5.29
C GLY A 140 -11.27 -16.34 6.71
N LEU A 141 -10.78 -17.58 6.88
CA LEU A 141 -10.51 -18.23 8.18
C LEU A 141 -11.46 -17.79 9.33
N GLY A 142 -12.75 -18.08 9.20
CA GLY A 142 -13.76 -17.76 10.22
C GLY A 142 -14.31 -16.32 10.17
N VAL A 143 -13.88 -15.50 9.23
CA VAL A 143 -14.45 -14.19 8.89
C VAL A 143 -15.28 -14.34 7.61
N GLU A 144 -16.56 -14.64 7.77
CA GLU A 144 -17.50 -14.89 6.65
C GLU A 144 -17.81 -13.62 5.84
N ALA A 145 -17.95 -12.49 6.52
CA ALA A 145 -18.12 -11.17 5.89
C ALA A 145 -16.84 -10.35 6.05
N PRO A 146 -16.31 -9.71 4.99
CA PRO A 146 -15.13 -8.86 5.09
C PRO A 146 -15.27 -7.82 6.20
N LYS A 147 -14.28 -7.77 7.10
CA LYS A 147 -14.20 -6.79 8.18
C LYS A 147 -13.20 -5.71 7.84
N ASP A 148 -13.58 -4.47 8.07
CA ASP A 148 -12.68 -3.33 7.90
C ASP A 148 -11.54 -3.39 8.92
N LEU A 149 -10.32 -3.16 8.45
CA LEU A 149 -9.19 -2.80 9.31
C LEU A 149 -9.34 -1.33 9.74
N VAL A 150 -8.59 -0.95 10.78
CA VAL A 150 -8.60 0.43 11.28
C VAL A 150 -8.28 1.39 10.12
N PRO A 151 -9.20 2.31 9.78
CA PRO A 151 -8.97 3.28 8.73
C PRO A 151 -7.75 4.14 9.04
N GLN A 152 -6.91 4.38 8.04
CA GLN A 152 -5.74 5.24 8.19
C GLN A 152 -5.90 6.49 7.33
N LYS A 153 -5.88 7.65 8.00
CA LYS A 153 -5.89 8.95 7.36
C LYS A 153 -4.46 9.32 6.98
N ILE A 154 -4.26 9.72 5.73
CA ILE A 154 -2.96 10.12 5.18
C ILE A 154 -3.03 11.58 4.80
N ASP A 155 -2.15 12.36 5.42
CA ASP A 155 -2.00 13.79 5.14
C ASP A 155 -0.95 14.03 4.06
N LYS A 156 -1.02 15.21 3.44
CA LYS A 156 0.02 15.71 2.55
C LYS A 156 1.33 15.89 3.33
N ILE A 157 2.39 15.26 2.83
CA ILE A 157 3.75 15.31 3.41
C ILE A 157 4.48 16.56 2.93
#